data_AF-A0A7Y3LMG2-F1
#
_entry.id   AF-A0A7Y3LMG2-F1
#
_cell.length_a   1.000
_cell.length_b   1.000
_cell.length_c   1.000
_cell.angle_alpha   90.00
_cell.angle_beta   90.00
_cell.angle_gamma   90.00
#
_symmetry.space_group_name_H-M   'P 1'
#
loop_
_entity.id
_entity.type
_entity.pdbx_description
1 polymer ?
#
loop_
_entity_poly.entity_id
_entity_poly.type
_entity_poly.pdbx_seq_one_letter_code
_entity_poly.pdbx_strand_id
1 'polypeptide(L)'
;MEVSVGEAVVSTHFDDEVAICEFSGEMSSTKEQGYFASDTRFVSGYRLKLGGERPVLLNGAAAGHHSARFEFTNSPLIDGSGEVVPGQSLHLRLDRTVGKGVHEDYDIT
;
A
#
# COMPACT_ATOMS: atom_id res chain seq x y z
N MET A 1 0.03 34.80 -3.15
CA MET A 1 -0.71 33.57 -3.50
C MET A 1 0.03 32.43 -2.80
N GLU A 2 -0.52 31.93 -1.70
CA GLU A 2 0.00 30.72 -1.05
C GLU A 2 -0.61 29.52 -1.74
N VAL A 3 0.23 28.56 -2.13
CA VAL A 3 -0.21 27.28 -2.66
C VAL A 3 -0.08 26.27 -1.53
N SER A 4 -1.20 25.80 -0.98
CA SER A 4 -1.18 24.66 -0.06
C SER A 4 -1.14 23.37 -0.88
N VAL A 5 -0.10 22.57 -0.70
CA VAL A 5 -0.05 21.21 -1.24
C VAL A 5 -0.61 20.27 -0.19
N GLY A 6 -1.48 19.35 -0.59
CA GLY A 6 -1.98 18.29 0.30
C GLY A 6 -0.87 17.36 0.77
N GLU A 7 -1.20 16.44 1.67
CA GLU A 7 -0.27 15.40 2.12
C GLU A 7 0.22 14.58 0.91
N ALA A 8 1.52 14.27 0.88
CA ALA A 8 2.10 13.50 -0.21
C ALA A 8 1.53 12.06 -0.20
N VAL A 9 0.88 11.69 -1.30
CA VAL A 9 0.18 10.40 -1.47
C VAL A 9 0.61 9.73 -2.77
N VAL A 10 0.43 8.42 -2.84
CA VAL A 10 0.47 7.67 -4.08
C VAL A 10 -0.94 7.66 -4.67
N SER A 11 -1.07 8.21 -5.89
CA SER A 11 -2.30 8.20 -6.66
C SER A 11 -2.07 7.44 -7.96
N THR A 12 -2.88 6.42 -8.22
CA THR A 12 -2.94 5.72 -9.50
C THR A 12 -4.36 5.78 -10.05
N HIS A 13 -4.50 5.81 -11.38
CA HIS A 13 -5.78 5.91 -12.03
C HIS A 13 -5.82 5.14 -13.35
N PHE A 14 -7.01 4.73 -13.75
CA PHE A 14 -7.30 4.15 -15.07
C PHE A 14 -8.79 4.38 -15.38
N ASP A 15 -9.10 5.03 -16.49
CA ASP A 15 -10.46 5.46 -16.85
C ASP A 15 -11.18 6.20 -15.69
N ASP A 16 -12.29 5.67 -15.16
CA ASP A 16 -13.04 6.24 -14.04
C ASP A 16 -12.65 5.65 -12.67
N GLU A 17 -11.60 4.83 -12.64
CA GLU A 17 -11.05 4.21 -11.44
C GLU A 17 -9.86 4.98 -10.88
N VAL A 18 -9.82 5.19 -9.56
CA VAL A 18 -8.72 5.86 -8.86
C VAL A 18 -8.40 5.14 -7.55
N ALA A 19 -7.13 4.92 -7.27
CA ALA A 19 -6.64 4.47 -5.97
C ALA A 19 -5.69 5.52 -5.35
N ILE A 20 -6.01 5.96 -4.14
CA ILE A 20 -5.21 6.93 -3.37
C ILE A 20 -4.80 6.29 -2.06
N CYS A 21 -3.49 6.30 -1.76
CA CYS A 21 -2.94 5.72 -0.54
C CYS A 21 -1.70 6.46 -0.06
N GLU A 22 -1.24 6.16 1.15
CA GLU A 22 0.06 6.63 1.63
C GLU A 22 1.21 5.93 0.88
N PHE A 23 2.45 6.41 1.05
CA PHE A 23 3.64 5.72 0.51
C PHE A 23 3.87 4.33 1.13
N SER A 24 3.13 3.97 2.17
CA SER A 24 3.09 2.62 2.73
C SER A 24 2.06 1.71 2.03
N GLY A 25 1.34 2.20 1.02
CA GLY A 25 0.23 1.50 0.38
C GLY A 25 -1.05 1.45 1.22
N GLU A 26 -0.99 1.89 2.48
CA GLU A 26 -2.13 1.96 3.41
C GLU A 26 -3.14 3.04 3.00
N MET A 27 -4.41 2.77 3.28
CA MET A 27 -5.51 3.70 3.08
C MET A 27 -6.19 3.97 4.43
N SER A 28 -6.27 5.24 4.80
CA SER A 28 -6.95 5.70 6.01
C SER A 28 -8.43 5.97 5.73
N SER A 29 -9.29 5.38 6.58
CA SER A 29 -10.75 5.59 6.53
C SER A 29 -11.19 7.00 6.92
N THR A 30 -10.32 7.79 7.54
CA THR A 30 -10.60 9.17 7.95
C THR A 30 -9.97 10.21 7.02
N LYS A 31 -9.24 9.78 5.97
CA LYS A 31 -8.66 10.66 4.94
C LYS A 31 -9.35 10.39 3.59
N GLU A 32 -9.08 11.25 2.61
CA GLU A 32 -9.46 11.10 1.20
C GLU A 32 -8.58 10.04 0.49
N GLN A 33 -8.52 8.84 1.06
CA GLN A 33 -7.72 7.71 0.59
C GLN A 33 -8.63 6.51 0.35
N GLY A 34 -8.36 5.68 -0.64
CA GLY A 34 -9.27 4.60 -0.97
C GLY A 34 -9.18 4.18 -2.40
N TYR A 35 -10.01 3.20 -2.74
CA TYR A 35 -10.33 2.87 -4.12
C TYR A 35 -11.71 3.42 -4.47
N PHE A 36 -11.76 4.17 -5.55
CA PHE A 36 -12.93 4.85 -6.07
C PHE A 36 -13.19 4.39 -7.51
N ALA A 37 -14.45 4.18 -7.86
CA ALA A 37 -14.89 3.96 -9.24
C ALA A 37 -16.31 4.52 -9.38
N SER A 38 -16.61 5.13 -10.53
CA SER A 38 -17.93 5.73 -10.80
C SER A 38 -18.47 6.55 -9.61
N ASP A 39 -17.66 7.50 -9.11
CA ASP A 39 -17.96 8.39 -7.97
C ASP A 39 -18.30 7.71 -6.64
N THR A 40 -17.96 6.42 -6.49
CA THR A 40 -18.22 5.63 -5.28
C THR A 40 -16.91 5.16 -4.66
N ARG A 41 -16.73 5.37 -3.34
CA ARG A 41 -15.60 4.83 -2.58
C ARG A 41 -15.88 3.37 -2.18
N PHE A 42 -15.30 2.43 -2.91
CA PHE A 42 -15.46 0.98 -2.67
C PHE A 42 -14.56 0.46 -1.54
N VAL A 43 -13.35 1.01 -1.41
CA VAL A 43 -12.43 0.69 -0.29
C VAL A 43 -12.16 1.97 0.47
N SER A 44 -12.53 2.00 1.74
CA SER A 44 -12.29 3.16 2.61
C SER A 44 -11.10 2.97 3.55
N GLY A 45 -10.68 1.74 3.83
CA GLY A 45 -9.52 1.48 4.66
C GLY A 45 -8.79 0.23 4.22
N TYR A 46 -7.46 0.28 4.27
CA TYR A 46 -6.60 -0.84 3.88
C TYR A 46 -5.31 -0.78 4.69
N ARG A 47 -4.91 -1.93 5.26
CA ARG A 47 -3.70 -2.06 6.09
C ARG A 47 -2.98 -3.34 5.74
N LEU A 48 -1.65 -3.26 5.64
CA LEU A 48 -0.78 -4.40 5.42
C LEU A 48 -0.09 -4.80 6.72
N LYS A 49 0.00 -6.10 6.97
CA LYS A 49 0.65 -6.68 8.14
C LYS A 49 1.51 -7.87 7.76
N LEU A 50 2.64 -8.04 8.45
CA LEU A 50 3.53 -9.19 8.34
C LEU A 50 3.76 -9.76 9.75
N GLY A 51 3.32 -11.00 9.98
CA GLY A 51 3.33 -11.58 11.33
C GLY A 51 2.43 -10.85 12.33
N GLY A 52 1.36 -10.19 11.86
CA GLY A 52 0.44 -9.41 12.71
C GLY A 52 0.89 -7.97 13.00
N GLU A 53 2.15 -7.66 12.71
CA GLU A 53 2.76 -6.34 12.90
C GLU A 53 2.80 -5.53 11.60
N ARG A 54 2.94 -4.21 11.73
CA ARG A 54 3.13 -3.33 10.58
C ARG A 54 4.54 -3.56 10.00
N PRO A 55 4.69 -3.88 8.70
CA PRO A 55 6.00 -4.05 8.11
C PRO A 55 6.74 -2.71 8.01
N VAL A 56 8.07 -2.77 7.99
CA VAL A 56 8.96 -1.62 7.90
C VAL A 56 9.08 -1.20 6.44
N LEU A 57 8.64 0.01 6.12
CA LEU A 57 8.70 0.55 4.75
C LEU A 57 10.15 0.79 4.31
N LEU A 58 10.52 0.24 3.16
CA LEU A 58 11.78 0.53 2.47
C LEU A 58 11.57 1.58 1.38
N ASN A 59 10.54 1.42 0.57
CA ASN A 59 10.16 2.37 -0.48
C ASN A 59 8.70 2.19 -0.90
N GLY A 60 8.09 3.23 -1.45
CA GLY A 60 6.77 3.12 -2.06
C GLY A 60 6.50 4.27 -3.02
N ALA A 61 5.98 3.97 -4.20
CA ALA A 61 5.69 4.97 -5.22
C ALA A 61 4.74 4.42 -6.30
N ALA A 62 4.16 5.33 -7.08
CA ALA A 62 3.60 4.98 -8.37
C ALA A 62 4.72 4.48 -9.30
N ALA A 63 4.55 3.28 -9.87
CA ALA A 63 5.43 2.71 -10.87
C ALA A 63 5.01 3.13 -12.30
N GLY A 64 3.78 3.62 -12.45
CA GLY A 64 3.18 4.18 -13.65
C GLY A 64 1.87 4.89 -13.32
N HIS A 65 1.11 5.33 -14.32
CA HIS A 65 -0.17 6.02 -14.07
C HIS A 65 -1.22 5.11 -13.41
N HIS A 66 -1.25 3.82 -13.76
CA HIS A 66 -2.22 2.85 -13.24
C HIS A 66 -1.60 1.81 -12.30
N SER A 67 -0.33 1.96 -11.92
CA SER A 67 0.38 0.96 -11.11
C SER A 67 1.27 1.59 -10.04
N ALA A 68 1.42 0.90 -8.92
CA ALA A 68 2.24 1.29 -7.79
C ALA A 68 3.01 0.09 -7.24
N ARG A 69 4.17 0.35 -6.64
CA ARG A 69 5.00 -0.65 -5.97
C ARG A 69 5.38 -0.17 -4.59
N PHE A 70 5.32 -1.08 -3.63
CA PHE A 70 5.70 -0.85 -2.25
C PHE A 70 6.61 -1.99 -1.79
N GLU A 71 7.74 -1.62 -1.22
CA GLU A 71 8.79 -2.53 -0.77
C GLU A 71 8.95 -2.38 0.74
N PHE A 72 8.95 -3.51 1.45
CA PHE A 72 9.02 -3.56 2.90
C PHE A 72 9.99 -4.63 3.38
N THR A 73 10.29 -4.54 4.67
CA THR A 73 10.94 -5.60 5.43
C THR A 73 10.24 -5.84 6.76
N ASN A 74 10.60 -6.90 7.48
CA ASN A 74 9.98 -7.25 8.75
C ASN A 74 10.72 -6.61 9.94
N SER A 75 9.97 -6.22 10.98
CA SER A 75 10.52 -6.17 12.34
C SER A 75 10.76 -7.59 12.86
N PRO A 76 11.58 -7.78 13.92
CA PRO A 76 11.67 -9.08 14.58
C PRO A 76 10.27 -9.59 14.95
N LEU A 77 9.97 -10.84 14.60
CA LEU A 77 8.64 -11.44 14.83
C LEU A 77 8.77 -12.91 15.22
N ILE A 78 7.70 -13.47 15.76
CA ILE A 78 7.59 -14.91 16.07
C ILE A 78 6.75 -15.56 14.97
N ASP A 79 7.25 -16.64 14.37
CA ASP A 79 6.52 -17.35 13.34
C ASP A 79 5.46 -18.32 13.91
N GLY A 80 4.74 -19.02 13.04
CA GLY A 80 3.69 -19.96 13.44
C GLY A 80 4.19 -21.19 14.21
N SER A 81 5.50 -21.44 14.24
CA SER A 81 6.14 -22.51 15.00
C SER A 81 6.66 -22.05 16.37
N GLY A 82 6.65 -20.75 16.65
CA GLY A 82 7.19 -20.16 17.87
C GLY A 82 8.66 -19.74 17.76
N GLU A 83 9.25 -19.84 16.57
CA GLU A 83 10.65 -19.48 16.34
C GLU A 83 10.80 -17.99 16.03
N VAL A 84 11.97 -17.44 16.37
CA VAL A 84 12.29 -16.03 16.12
C VAL A 84 12.70 -15.85 14.67
N VAL A 85 11.95 -15.02 13.95
CA VAL A 85 12.36 -14.47 12.65
C VAL A 85 13.09 -13.15 12.90
N PRO A 86 14.39 -13.04 12.58
CA PRO A 86 15.15 -11.82 12.79
C PRO A 86 14.54 -10.63 12.04
N GLY A 87 14.72 -9.42 12.57
CA GLY A 87 14.37 -8.21 11.82
C GLY A 87 15.18 -8.11 10.55
N GLN A 88 14.61 -7.50 9.52
CA GLN A 88 15.26 -7.28 8.23
C GLN A 88 15.67 -8.55 7.47
N SER A 89 15.08 -9.70 7.81
CA SER A 89 15.40 -10.99 7.18
C SER A 89 14.43 -11.40 6.08
N LEU A 90 13.28 -10.74 5.99
CA LEU A 90 12.27 -10.94 4.96
C LEU A 90 12.15 -9.68 4.10
N HIS A 91 12.01 -9.86 2.80
CA HIS A 91 11.60 -8.80 1.89
C HIS A 91 10.17 -9.05 1.43
N LEU A 92 9.31 -8.03 1.54
CA LEU A 92 7.92 -8.08 1.09
C LEU A 92 7.72 -7.02 0.02
N ARG A 93 7.33 -7.46 -1.18
CA ARG A 93 6.92 -6.58 -2.27
C ARG A 93 5.42 -6.63 -2.48
N LEU A 94 4.80 -5.47 -2.62
CA LEU A 94 3.41 -5.32 -3.06
C LEU A 94 3.41 -4.55 -4.38
N ASP A 95 2.98 -5.20 -5.45
CA ASP A 95 2.66 -4.58 -6.74
C ASP A 95 1.15 -4.38 -6.84
N ARG A 96 0.70 -3.15 -7.07
CA ARG A 96 -0.72 -2.80 -7.23
C ARG A 96 -0.99 -2.27 -8.63
N THR A 97 -2.06 -2.72 -9.26
CA THR A 97 -2.57 -2.18 -10.54
C THR A 97 -4.05 -1.81 -10.45
N VAL A 98 -4.48 -0.84 -11.26
CA VAL A 98 -5.86 -0.31 -11.37
C VAL A 98 -6.30 -0.35 -12.83
N GLY A 99 -7.60 -0.55 -13.10
CA GLY A 99 -8.18 -0.53 -14.46
C GLY A 99 -9.12 -1.67 -14.82
N LYS A 100 -9.42 -2.55 -13.86
CA LYS A 100 -10.53 -3.53 -13.84
C LYS A 100 -10.89 -3.85 -12.39
N GLY A 101 -10.93 -2.83 -11.54
CA GLY A 101 -10.71 -2.98 -10.11
C GLY A 101 -9.24 -2.91 -9.71
N VAL A 102 -9.00 -3.11 -8.42
CA VAL A 102 -7.65 -3.18 -7.84
C VAL A 102 -7.15 -4.61 -7.87
N HIS A 103 -5.98 -4.82 -8.45
CA HIS A 103 -5.25 -6.08 -8.37
C HIS A 103 -3.95 -5.87 -7.60
N GLU A 104 -3.62 -6.82 -6.72
CA GLU A 104 -2.45 -6.77 -5.87
C GLU A 104 -1.72 -8.10 -5.89
N ASP A 105 -0.43 -8.05 -6.23
CA ASP A 105 0.50 -9.17 -6.17
C ASP A 105 1.45 -8.97 -4.99
N TYR A 106 1.61 -10.01 -4.17
CA TYR A 106 2.48 -10.02 -3.00
C TYR A 106 3.58 -11.05 -3.18
N ASP A 107 4.83 -10.61 -3.12
CA ASP A 107 6.01 -11.48 -3.13
C ASP A 107 6.73 -11.40 -1.80
N ILE A 108 7.13 -12.56 -1.26
CA ILE A 108 7.96 -12.67 -0.06
C ILE A 108 9.21 -13.47 -0.41
N THR A 109 10.39 -12.91 -0.10
CA THR A 109 11.69 -13.55 -0.34
C THR A 109 12.63 -13.41 0.85
#